data_AF-A0A256ZXK7-F1
#
_entry.id   AF-A0A256ZXK7-F1
#
_cell.length_a   1.000
_cell.length_b   1.000
_cell.length_c   1.000
_cell.angle_alpha   90.00
_cell.angle_beta   90.00
_cell.angle_gamma   90.00
#
_symmetry.space_group_name_H-M   'P 1'
#
loop_
_entity.id
_entity.type
_entity.pdbx_description
1 polymer ?
#
loop_
_entity_poly.entity_id
_entity_poly.type
_entity_poly.pdbx_seq_one_letter_code
_entity_poly.pdbx_strand_id
1 'polypeptide(L)' 'MGRVVVVSVKMPKELLRELDKLVEEGLFSSRSEAIRRGIALLIRNYYKFKVKNK' A
#
# COMPACT_ATOMS: atom_id res chain seq x y z
N MET A 1 -15.51 9.99 2.19
CA MET A 1 -14.13 9.46 2.06
C MET A 1 -13.20 10.50 2.66
N GLY A 2 -12.40 10.16 3.68
CA GLY A 2 -11.63 11.14 4.45
C GLY A 2 -10.68 11.99 3.58
N ARG A 3 -10.23 13.12 4.12
CA ARG A 3 -9.27 14.01 3.44
C ARG A 3 -7.96 13.25 3.18
N VAL A 4 -7.51 13.25 1.93
CA VAL A 4 -6.21 12.67 1.56
C VAL A 4 -5.10 13.61 2.02
N VAL A 5 -4.08 13.06 2.67
CA VAL A 5 -2.87 13.78 3.09
C VAL A 5 -1.66 13.21 2.38
N VAL A 6 -0.68 14.06 2.08
CA VAL A 6 0.61 13.64 1.51
C VAL A 6 1.51 13.15 2.63
N VAL A 7 2.06 11.95 2.47
CA VAL A 7 3.02 11.35 3.41
C VAL A 7 4.28 11.01 2.63
N SER A 8 5.43 11.46 3.11
CA SER A 8 6.74 11.09 2.56
C SER A 8 7.31 9.91 3.35
N VAL A 9 7.81 8.90 2.64
CA VAL A 9 8.36 7.68 3.24
C VAL A 9 9.71 7.35 2.61
N LYS A 10 10.59 6.72 3.39
CA LYS A 10 11.83 6.13 2.87
C LYS A 10 11.52 4.75 2.31
N MET A 11 11.99 4.46 1.11
CA MET A 11 11.74 3.18 0.44
C MET A 11 12.97 2.72 -0.35
N PRO A 12 13.33 1.43 -0.32
CA PRO A 12 14.35 0.88 -1.21
C PRO A 12 13.98 1.12 -2.68
N LYS A 13 14.99 1.37 -3.53
CA LYS A 13 14.77 1.65 -4.95
C LYS A 13 14.14 0.48 -5.67
N GLU A 14 14.48 -0.74 -5.25
CA GLU A 14 13.95 -1.98 -5.80
C GLU A 14 12.45 -2.08 -5.57
N LEU A 15 11.98 -1.71 -4.37
CA LEU A 15 10.55 -1.72 -4.05
C LEU A 15 9.78 -0.64 -4.83
N LEU A 16 10.40 0.53 -5.03
CA LEU A 16 9.80 1.57 -5.90
C LEU A 16 9.65 1.07 -7.34
N ARG A 17 10.64 0.37 -7.88
CA ARG A 17 10.60 -0.19 -9.23
C ARG A 17 9.49 -1.22 -9.40
N GLU A 18 9.32 -2.12 -8.44
CA GLU A 18 8.21 -3.08 -8.51
C GLU A 18 6.85 -2.37 -8.39
N LEU A 19 6.74 -1.34 -7.54
CA LEU A 19 5.53 -0.52 -7.47
C LEU A 19 5.23 0.18 -8.81
N ASP A 20 6.26 0.64 -9.51
CA ASP A 20 6.13 1.29 -10.81
C ASP A 20 5.63 0.33 -11.88
N LYS A 21 6.18 -0.88 -11.94
CA LYS A 21 5.71 -1.94 -12.85
C LYS A 21 4.22 -2.22 -12.68
N LEU A 22 3.73 -2.29 -11.44
CA LEU A 22 2.31 -2.52 -11.18
C LEU A 22 1.42 -1.39 -11.76
N VAL A 23 1.93 -0.17 -11.85
CA VAL A 23 1.22 0.95 -12.49
C VAL A 23 1.36 0.89 -14.02
N GLU A 24 2.57 0.61 -14.52
CA GLU A 24 2.86 0.47 -15.95
C GLU A 24 2.07 -0.66 -16.61
N GLU A 25 1.86 -1.77 -15.91
CA GLU A 25 1.03 -2.90 -16.33
C GLU A 25 -0.48 -2.61 -16.25
N GLY A 26 -0.88 -1.43 -15.75
CA GLY A 26 -2.28 -1.02 -15.65
C GLY A 26 -3.05 -1.68 -14.50
N LEU A 27 -2.38 -2.38 -13.58
CA LEU A 27 -3.01 -3.01 -12.41
C LEU A 27 -3.50 -1.97 -11.40
N PHE A 28 -2.87 -0.79 -11.38
CA PHE A 28 -3.27 0.36 -10.58
C PHE A 28 -3.20 1.64 -11.39
N SER A 29 -4.12 2.58 -11.12
CA SER A 29 -4.14 3.90 -11.78
C SER A 29 -2.98 4.81 -11.35
N SER A 30 -2.38 4.55 -10.20
CA SER A 30 -1.28 5.34 -9.65
C SER A 30 -0.55 4.63 -8.52
N ARG A 31 0.69 5.05 -8.25
CA ARG A 31 1.47 4.64 -7.07
C ARG A 31 0.68 4.86 -5.78
N SER A 32 0.00 6.00 -5.67
CA SER A 32 -0.80 6.33 -4.49
C SER A 32 -1.98 5.38 -4.30
N GLU A 33 -2.61 4.92 -5.38
CA GLU A 33 -3.64 3.88 -5.29
C GLU A 33 -3.07 2.55 -4.80
N ALA A 34 -1.98 2.10 -5.42
CA ALA A 34 -1.30 0.85 -5.05
C ALA A 34 -0.86 0.85 -3.58
N ILE A 35 -0.22 1.93 -3.12
CA ILE A 35 0.19 2.09 -1.72
C ILE A 35 -1.02 2.06 -0.79
N ARG A 36 -2.11 2.78 -1.10
CA ARG A 36 -3.32 2.77 -0.26
C ARG A 36 -3.92 1.37 -0.15
N ARG A 37 -4.03 0.62 -1.25
CA ARG A 37 -4.55 -0.76 -1.24
C ARG A 37 -3.62 -1.67 -0.42
N GLY A 38 -2.31 -1.55 -0.59
CA GLY A 38 -1.31 -2.30 0.17
C GLY A 38 -1.40 -2.05 1.68
N ILE A 39 -1.48 -0.78 2.10
CA ILE A 39 -1.62 -0.39 3.51
C ILE A 39 -2.94 -0.92 4.09
N ALA A 40 -4.06 -0.83 3.35
CA ALA A 40 -5.34 -1.36 3.81
C ALA A 40 -5.29 -2.88 4.04
N LEU A 41 -4.64 -3.62 3.13
CA LEU A 41 -4.42 -5.07 3.26
C LEU A 41 -3.54 -5.39 4.48
N LEU A 42 -2.44 -4.65 4.67
CA LEU A 42 -1.55 -4.78 5.83
C LEU A 42 -2.33 -4.61 7.14
N ILE A 43 -3.06 -3.50 7.29
CA ILE A 43 -3.85 -3.19 8.48
C ILE A 43 -4.87 -4.31 8.76
N ARG A 44 -5.60 -4.74 7.73
CA ARG A 44 -6.58 -5.84 7.85
C ARG A 44 -5.93 -7.13 8.36
N ASN A 45 -4.75 -7.47 7.86
CA ASN A 45 -4.03 -8.69 8.26
C ASN A 45 -3.55 -8.62 9.71
N TYR A 46 -3.04 -7.47 10.17
CA TYR A 46 -2.64 -7.28 11.57
C TYR A 46 -3.82 -7.35 12.53
N TYR A 47 -4.98 -6.78 12.18
CA TYR A 47 -6.18 -6.91 13.03
C TYR A 47 -6.71 -8.34 13.07
N LYS A 48 -6.73 -9.06 11.93
CA LYS A 48 -7.08 -10.49 11.92
C LYS A 48 -6.16 -11.30 12.83
N PHE A 49 -4.86 -11.04 12.77
CA PHE A 49 -3.89 -11.70 13.65
C PHE A 49 -4.13 -11.37 15.12
N LYS A 50 -4.40 -10.11 15.46
CA LYS A 50 -4.67 -9.70 16.84
C LYS A 50 -5.93 -10.36 17.43
N VAL A 51 -6.98 -10.57 16.63
CA VAL A 51 -8.20 -11.24 17.06
C VAL A 51 -7.98 -12.75 17.26
N LYS A 52 -7.12 -13.40 16.46
CA LYS A 52 -6.86 -14.84 16.56
C LYS A 52 -5.96 -15.22 17.76
N ASN A 53 -5.19 -14.27 18.29
CA ASN A 53 -4.26 -14.49 19.42
C ASN A 53 -4.79 -13.93 20.76
N LYS A 54 -6.07 -13.60 20.84
CA LYS A 54 -6.77 -13.21 22.06
C LYS A 54 -7.85 -14.23 22.35
#